data_AF-A0A832HAB6-F1
#
_entry.id   AF-A0A832HAB6-F1
#
_cell.length_a   1.000
_cell.length_b   1.000
_cell.length_c   1.000
_cell.angle_alpha   90.00
_cell.angle_beta   90.00
_cell.angle_gamma   90.00
#
_symmetry.space_group_name_H-M   'P 1'
#
loop_
_entity.id
_entity.type
_entity.pdbx_description
1 polymer ?
#
loop_
_entity_poly.entity_id
_entity_poly.type
_entity_poly.pdbx_seq_one_letter_code
_entity_poly.pdbx_strand_id
1 'polypeptide(L)'
;MNRSPFSPFTMAVLVLGALLIMAAGTFSTAATPGQVPQQSGVCPSCRGSGTTPFPCPSCNGTGFRNGVNCTMCLGRGRSICASCRGTGRW
;
A
#
# COMPACT_ATOMS: atom_id res chain seq x y z
N MET A 1 -39.65 -31.47 42.42
CA MET A 1 -38.55 -30.52 42.13
C MET A 1 -37.42 -30.84 43.11
N ASN A 2 -36.15 -31.10 42.83
CA ASN A 2 -35.24 -30.81 41.74
C ASN A 2 -34.23 -31.98 41.66
N ARG A 3 -34.12 -32.66 40.52
CA ARG A 3 -32.92 -33.43 40.21
C ARG A 3 -31.99 -32.48 39.48
N SER A 4 -31.02 -31.92 40.19
CA SER A 4 -29.87 -31.25 39.57
C SER A 4 -28.93 -32.34 39.01
N PRO A 5 -28.79 -32.50 37.69
CA PRO A 5 -27.94 -33.52 37.09
C PRO A 5 -26.60 -32.88 36.68
N PHE A 6 -25.93 -32.20 37.60
CA PHE A 6 -24.62 -31.63 37.30
C PHE A 6 -23.55 -32.58 37.83
N SER A 7 -23.22 -33.54 36.97
CA SER A 7 -22.07 -34.42 37.15
C SER A 7 -20.80 -33.57 37.22
N PRO A 8 -19.83 -33.88 38.09
CA PRO A 8 -18.56 -33.14 38.18
C PRO A 8 -17.79 -33.13 36.85
N PHE A 9 -18.05 -34.12 35.99
CA PHE A 9 -17.52 -34.15 34.62
C PHE A 9 -18.03 -32.99 33.75
N THR A 10 -19.27 -32.54 33.92
CA THR A 10 -19.88 -31.48 33.11
C THR A 10 -19.24 -30.11 33.40
N MET A 11 -18.85 -29.88 34.66
CA MET A 11 -18.14 -28.66 35.07
C MET A 11 -16.71 -28.63 34.55
N ALA A 12 -16.00 -29.76 34.55
CA ALA A 12 -14.65 -29.85 34.01
C ALA A 12 -14.60 -29.60 32.48
N VAL A 13 -15.59 -30.10 31.74
CA VAL A 13 -15.71 -29.87 30.29
C VAL A 13 -15.97 -28.40 29.96
N LEU A 14 -16.78 -27.69 30.77
CA LEU A 14 -17.03 -26.26 30.58
C LEU A 14 -15.79 -25.40 30.83
N VAL A 15 -15.01 -25.71 31.88
CA VAL A 15 -13.79 -24.95 32.22
C VAL A 15 -12.68 -25.18 31.21
N LEU A 16 -12.46 -26.43 30.77
CA LEU A 16 -11.49 -26.73 29.70
C LEU A 16 -11.94 -26.17 28.34
N GLY A 17 -13.23 -26.21 28.05
CA GLY A 17 -13.81 -25.62 26.83
C GLY A 17 -13.60 -24.11 26.76
N ALA A 18 -13.81 -23.39 27.86
CA ALA A 18 -13.60 -21.93 27.94
C ALA A 18 -12.12 -21.52 27.79
N LEU A 19 -11.18 -22.34 28.26
CA LEU A 19 -9.74 -22.08 28.13
C LEU A 19 -9.27 -22.19 26.66
N LEU A 20 -9.87 -23.08 25.86
CA LEU A 20 -9.51 -23.27 24.45
C LEU A 20 -9.98 -22.10 23.56
N ILE A 21 -11.06 -21.40 23.91
CA ILE A 21 -11.61 -20.30 23.10
C ILE A 21 -10.73 -19.04 23.18
N MET A 22 -9.96 -18.86 24.26
CA MET A 22 -9.03 -17.73 24.41
C MET A 22 -7.75 -17.85 23.57
N ALA A 23 -7.44 -19.04 23.04
CA ALA A 23 -6.27 -19.26 22.19
C ALA A 23 -6.53 -18.99 20.69
N ALA A 24 -7.80 -18.80 20.29
CA ALA A 24 -8.20 -18.55 18.89
C ALA A 24 -8.50 -17.08 18.62
N GLY A 25 -7.82 -16.16 19.30
CA GLY A 25 -7.82 -14.73 18.96
C GLY A 25 -6.99 -14.47 17.70
N THR A 26 -7.50 -14.84 16.52
CA THR A 26 -7.02 -14.29 15.25
C THR A 26 -8.07 -13.33 14.73
N PHE A 27 -7.96 -12.12 15.27
CA PHE A 27 -8.68 -10.91 14.90
C PHE A 27 -8.74 -10.82 13.37
N SER A 28 -9.96 -10.77 12.85
CA SER A 28 -10.23 -10.62 11.43
C SER A 28 -9.54 -9.35 10.91
N THR A 29 -8.49 -9.53 10.10
CA THR A 29 -7.99 -8.43 9.28
C THR A 29 -9.02 -8.19 8.19
N ALA A 30 -9.94 -7.26 8.46
CA ALA A 30 -10.82 -6.71 7.45
C ALA A 30 -9.93 -6.12 6.35
N ALA A 31 -9.86 -6.81 5.22
CA ALA A 31 -9.17 -6.36 4.02
C ALA A 31 -9.82 -5.05 3.57
N THR A 32 -9.21 -3.93 3.94
CA THR A 32 -9.62 -2.61 3.48
C THR A 32 -9.15 -2.48 2.04
N PRO A 33 -10.05 -2.32 1.05
CA PRO A 33 -9.62 -1.95 -0.29
C PRO A 33 -9.13 -0.49 -0.24
N GLY A 34 -7.81 -0.29 -0.29
CA GLY A 34 -7.24 1.01 -0.63
C GLY A 34 -6.27 1.67 0.35
N GLN A 35 -5.52 0.94 1.18
CA GLN A 35 -4.35 1.53 1.83
C GLN A 35 -3.14 1.46 0.89
N VAL A 36 -3.06 2.43 -0.03
CA VAL A 36 -1.78 2.77 -0.68
C VAL A 36 -0.85 3.18 0.45
N PRO A 37 0.30 2.51 0.66
CA PRO A 37 1.24 2.91 1.70
C PRO A 37 1.63 4.36 1.43
N GLN A 38 1.20 5.26 2.31
CA GLN A 38 1.61 6.65 2.35
C GLN A 38 3.07 6.67 2.80
N GLN A 39 3.97 6.25 1.91
CA GLN A 39 5.41 6.48 2.03
C GLN A 39 5.58 7.99 1.96
N SER A 40 5.51 8.63 3.13
CA SER A 40 5.52 10.08 3.31
C SER A 40 6.69 10.66 2.51
N GLY A 41 6.35 11.41 1.47
CA GLY A 41 7.32 12.05 0.58
C GLY A 41 7.33 11.49 -0.84
N VAL A 42 6.86 10.28 -1.13
CA VAL A 42 6.83 9.78 -2.53
C VAL A 42 5.66 10.40 -3.29
N CYS A 43 5.90 10.90 -4.51
CA CYS A 43 4.84 11.43 -5.36
C CYS A 43 3.94 10.32 -5.91
N PRO A 44 2.66 10.20 -5.50
CA PRO A 44 1.75 9.17 -6.00
C PRO A 44 1.44 9.33 -7.50
N SER A 45 1.39 10.57 -8.01
CA SER A 45 1.07 10.84 -9.42
C SER A 45 2.07 10.20 -10.40
N CYS A 46 3.34 10.07 -9.99
CA CYS A 46 4.36 9.39 -10.78
C CYS A 46 5.00 8.21 -10.06
N ARG A 47 4.41 7.75 -8.94
CA ARG A 47 4.93 6.69 -8.07
C ARG A 47 6.44 6.80 -7.79
N GLY A 48 6.90 8.02 -7.48
CA GLY A 48 8.33 8.26 -7.20
C GLY A 48 9.24 8.48 -8.41
N SER A 49 8.79 8.23 -9.64
CA SER A 49 9.65 8.33 -10.83
C SER A 49 10.03 9.77 -11.21
N GLY A 50 9.21 10.76 -10.85
CA GLY A 50 9.39 12.15 -11.29
C GLY A 50 9.12 12.37 -12.77
N THR A 51 8.73 11.36 -13.54
CA THR A 51 8.38 11.48 -14.95
C THR A 51 7.02 10.82 -15.23
N THR A 52 6.36 11.27 -16.29
CA THR A 52 5.15 10.63 -16.80
C THR A 52 5.54 9.51 -17.79
N PRO A 53 4.64 8.55 -18.06
CA PRO A 53 4.89 7.52 -19.06
C PRO A 53 4.96 8.06 -20.49
N PHE A 54 4.58 9.32 -20.71
CA PHE A 54 4.54 9.92 -22.03
C PHE A 54 5.92 10.44 -22.45
N PRO A 55 6.33 10.18 -23.71
CA PRO A 55 7.56 10.75 -24.24
C PRO A 55 7.48 12.28 -24.24
N CYS A 56 8.61 12.93 -24.06
CA CYS A 56 8.70 14.38 -24.14
C CYS A 56 8.51 14.81 -25.61
N PRO A 57 7.51 15.65 -25.93
CA PRO A 57 7.22 16.03 -27.31
C PRO A 57 8.34 16.88 -27.92
N SER A 58 9.11 17.62 -27.11
CA SER A 58 10.16 18.51 -27.60
C SER A 58 11.42 17.78 -28.10
N CYS A 59 11.67 16.57 -27.60
CA CYS A 59 12.76 15.70 -28.05
C CYS A 59 12.26 14.37 -28.60
N ASN A 60 10.95 14.21 -28.81
CA ASN A 60 10.31 12.99 -29.27
C ASN A 60 10.79 11.71 -28.56
N GLY A 61 10.95 11.77 -27.23
CA GLY A 61 11.42 10.63 -26.45
C GLY A 61 12.94 10.46 -26.31
N THR A 62 13.76 11.15 -27.11
CA THR A 62 15.22 10.89 -27.16
C THR A 62 15.99 11.43 -25.96
N GLY A 63 15.46 12.46 -25.30
CA GLY A 63 16.18 13.23 -24.27
C GLY A 63 17.09 14.31 -24.84
N PHE A 64 17.32 14.35 -26.15
CA PHE A 64 18.24 15.26 -26.81
C PHE A 64 17.56 16.03 -27.95
N ARG A 65 17.86 17.33 -28.05
CA ARG A 65 17.42 18.17 -29.17
C ARG A 65 18.64 18.92 -29.70
N ASN A 66 18.96 18.77 -30.98
CA ASN A 66 20.11 19.41 -31.62
C ASN A 66 21.46 19.14 -30.92
N GLY A 67 21.68 17.90 -30.46
CA GLY A 67 22.93 17.50 -29.78
C GLY A 67 23.09 18.02 -28.35
N VAL A 68 22.11 18.74 -27.81
CA VAL A 68 22.09 19.17 -26.39
C VAL A 68 20.97 18.48 -25.63
N ASN A 69 21.12 18.41 -24.30
CA ASN A 69 20.06 17.90 -23.43
C ASN A 69 18.79 18.73 -23.62
N CYS A 70 17.67 18.03 -23.83
CA CYS A 70 16.39 18.68 -23.94
C CYS A 70 16.02 19.32 -22.60
N THR A 71 15.90 20.64 -22.58
CA THR A 71 15.59 21.43 -21.38
C THR A 71 14.19 21.15 -20.82
N MET A 72 13.23 20.81 -21.69
CA MET A 72 11.86 20.49 -21.31
C MET A 72 11.75 19.21 -20.46
N CYS A 73 12.59 18.21 -20.73
CA CYS A 73 12.61 16.96 -19.96
C CYS A 73 13.90 16.77 -19.16
N LEU A 74 14.77 17.79 -19.10
CA LEU A 74 16.09 17.74 -18.46
C LEU A 74 16.93 16.53 -18.90
N GLY A 75 16.88 16.18 -20.20
CA GLY A 75 17.60 15.02 -20.74
C GLY A 75 16.93 13.66 -20.52
N ARG A 76 15.80 13.58 -19.81
CA ARG A 76 15.17 12.29 -19.43
C ARG A 76 14.40 11.60 -20.57
N GLY A 77 14.10 12.33 -21.65
CA GLY A 77 13.29 11.82 -22.77
C GLY A 77 11.80 11.68 -22.47
N ARG A 78 11.37 11.80 -21.21
CA ARG A 78 9.96 11.73 -20.80
C ARG A 78 9.47 13.04 -20.21
N SER A 79 8.18 13.29 -20.33
CA SER A 79 7.60 14.50 -19.76
C SER A 79 7.73 14.49 -18.23
N ILE A 80 8.09 15.62 -17.66
CA ILE A 80 8.26 15.78 -16.21
C ILE A 80 6.90 15.65 -15.52
N CYS A 81 6.87 14.96 -14.36
CA CYS A 81 5.66 14.91 -13.57
C CYS A 81 5.34 16.32 -13.06
N ALA A 82 4.22 16.87 -13.53
CA ALA A 82 3.80 18.23 -13.17
C ALA A 82 3.56 18.37 -11.66
N SER A 83 3.08 17.30 -11.03
CA SER A 83 2.74 17.31 -9.61
C SER A 83 4.01 17.52 -8.77
N CYS A 84 5.01 16.64 -8.86
CA CYS A 84 6.26 16.80 -8.11
C CYS A 84 7.36 17.58 -8.84
N ARG A 85 7.05 18.26 -9.95
CA ARG A 85 8.02 19.03 -10.76
C ARG A 85 9.31 18.26 -11.11
N GLY A 86 9.21 16.96 -11.33
CA GLY A 86 10.36 16.15 -11.71
C GLY A 86 11.18 15.54 -10.58
N THR A 87 10.90 15.85 -9.31
CA THR A 87 11.70 15.35 -8.17
C THR A 87 11.34 13.91 -7.79
N GLY A 88 10.13 13.46 -8.13
CA GLY A 88 9.56 12.19 -7.67
C GLY A 88 9.01 12.25 -6.24
N ARG A 89 9.09 13.40 -5.57
CA ARG A 89 8.76 13.58 -4.15
C ARG A 89 8.30 14.99 -3.81
N TRP A 90 7.62 15.16 -2.69
CA TRP A 90 7.20 16.46 -2.18
C TRP A 90 7.94 16.79 -0.89
#